data_AF-A0A954WUC6-F1
#
_entry.id   AF-A0A954WUC6-F1
#
_cell.length_a   1.000
_cell.length_b   1.000
_cell.length_c   1.000
_cell.angle_alpha   90.00
_cell.angle_beta   90.00
_cell.angle_gamma   90.00
#
_symmetry.space_group_name_H-M   'P 1'
#
loop_
_entity.id
_entity.type
_entity.pdbx_description
1 polymer ?
#
loop_
_entity_poly.entity_id
_entity_poly.type
_entity_poly.pdbx_seq_one_letter_code
_entity_poly.pdbx_strand_id
1 'polypeptide(L)'
;MSGVYRFEESEQGFAVYVRGKCIGEIVPAKEASGRHCFFLACDDRREPRTYRGKQKAAEALHAIYKLKSDSTKKRWSREKLIVMAWDERPRASELA
;
A
#
# COMPACT_ATOMS: atom_id res chain seq x y z
N MET A 1 6.97 -14.39 -9.58
CA MET A 1 6.15 -13.44 -10.37
C MET A 1 6.52 -12.01 -9.99
N SER A 2 7.58 -11.48 -10.59
CA SER A 2 8.10 -10.13 -10.37
C SER A 2 7.84 -9.31 -11.63
N GLY A 3 7.00 -8.27 -11.57
CA GLY A 3 6.74 -7.42 -12.74
C GLY A 3 5.52 -6.51 -12.69
N VAL A 4 4.71 -6.53 -11.63
CA VAL A 4 3.52 -5.65 -11.54
C VAL A 4 3.90 -4.20 -11.23
N TYR A 5 4.99 -4.00 -10.48
CA TYR A 5 5.39 -2.70 -9.95
C TYR A 5 6.73 -2.25 -10.54
N ARG A 6 6.79 -0.99 -10.98
CA ARG A 6 8.03 -0.29 -11.29
C ARG A 6 8.35 0.67 -10.15
N PHE A 7 9.62 0.74 -9.76
CA PHE A 7 10.11 1.61 -8.70
C PHE A 7 11.08 2.62 -9.30
N GLU A 8 10.89 3.90 -8.98
CA GLU A 8 11.79 4.98 -9.34
C GLU A 8 12.24 5.68 -8.06
N GLU A 9 13.51 6.07 -7.98
CA GLU A 9 14.03 6.82 -6.82
C GLU A 9 13.38 8.21 -6.73
N SER A 10 13.01 8.61 -5.52
CA SER A 10 12.53 9.97 -5.19
C SER A 10 13.40 10.55 -4.07
N GLU A 11 13.23 11.84 -3.77
CA GLU A 11 14.00 12.53 -2.71
C GLU A 11 13.92 11.81 -1.35
N GLN A 12 12.78 11.19 -1.05
CA GLN A 12 12.50 10.57 0.24
C GLN A 12 12.51 9.04 0.19
N GLY A 13 12.52 8.42 -1.00
CA GLY A 13 12.44 6.97 -1.11
C GLY A 13 12.23 6.48 -2.53
N PHE A 14 11.09 5.82 -2.77
CA PHE A 14 10.77 5.26 -4.08
C PHE A 14 9.34 5.57 -4.49
N ALA A 15 9.17 6.23 -5.63
CA ALA A 15 7.90 6.33 -6.33
C ALA A 15 7.52 4.97 -6.92
N VAL A 16 6.28 4.54 -6.66
CA VAL A 16 5.76 3.24 -7.08
C VAL A 16 4.79 3.44 -8.23
N TYR A 17 5.01 2.69 -9.32
CA TYR A 17 4.21 2.75 -10.52
C TYR A 17 3.55 1.40 -10.83
N VAL A 18 2.28 1.45 -11.25
CA VAL A 18 1.53 0.31 -11.77
C VAL A 18 0.96 0.68 -13.13
N ARG A 19 1.28 -0.10 -14.17
CA ARG A 19 0.81 0.13 -15.55
C ARG A 19 1.04 1.59 -16.01
N GLY A 20 2.22 2.14 -15.69
CA GLY A 20 2.63 3.50 -16.05
C GLY A 20 2.05 4.62 -15.18
N LYS A 21 1.20 4.32 -14.19
CA LYS A 21 0.64 5.33 -13.27
C LYS A 21 1.36 5.32 -11.94
N CYS A 22 1.78 6.49 -11.46
CA CYS A 22 2.27 6.64 -10.09
C CYS A 22 1.12 6.41 -9.11
N ILE A 23 1.30 5.47 -8.18
CA ILE A 23 0.31 5.12 -7.15
C ILE A 23 0.68 5.67 -5.77
N GLY A 24 1.85 6.32 -5.65
CA GLY A 24 2.35 6.96 -4.43
C GLY A 24 3.82 6.63 -4.17
N GLU A 25 4.28 6.86 -2.94
CA GLU A 25 5.67 6.68 -2.55
C GLU A 25 5.81 5.76 -1.34
N ILE A 26 6.91 5.01 -1.32
CA ILE A 26 7.35 4.20 -0.18
C ILE A 26 8.69 4.75 0.32
N VAL A 27 8.81 4.90 1.63
CA VAL A 27 9.99 5.49 2.27
C VAL A 27 10.77 4.38 2.97
N PRO A 28 12.08 4.23 2.72
CA PRO A 28 12.91 3.26 3.41
C PRO A 28 13.04 3.63 4.89
N ALA A 29 12.98 2.61 5.74
CA ALA A 29 13.20 2.71 7.17
C ALA A 29 14.00 1.50 7.68
N LYS A 30 14.44 1.59 8.93
CA LYS A 30 15.14 0.51 9.61
C LYS A 30 14.38 0.18 10.89
N GLU A 31 13.94 -1.07 11.03
CA GLU A 31 13.40 -1.55 12.30
C GLU A 31 14.49 -1.50 13.39
N ALA A 32 14.10 -1.46 14.67
CA ALA A 32 15.05 -1.56 15.80
C ALA A 32 15.92 -2.84 15.74
N SER A 33 15.41 -3.90 15.09
CA SER A 33 16.14 -5.14 14.81
C SER A 33 17.25 -5.01 13.75
N GLY A 34 17.38 -3.82 13.13
CA GLY A 34 18.32 -3.55 12.05
C GLY A 34 17.81 -3.95 10.65
N ARG A 35 16.63 -4.55 10.55
CA ARG A 35 16.05 -5.01 9.27
C ARG A 35 15.56 -3.84 8.44
N HIS A 36 15.81 -3.91 7.13
CA HIS A 36 15.27 -2.96 6.16
C HIS A 36 13.76 -3.15 6.03
N CYS A 37 13.03 -2.07 6.23
CA CYS A 37 11.59 -2.01 6.05
C CYS A 37 11.22 -0.76 5.26
N PHE A 38 9.94 -0.67 4.91
CA PHE A 38 9.38 0.49 4.21
C PHE A 38 8.09 0.89 4.90
N PHE A 39 7.82 2.18 4.97
CA PHE A 39 6.48 2.69 5.27
C PHE A 39 5.91 3.40 4.05
N LEU A 40 4.61 3.67 4.07
CA LEU A 40 3.95 4.40 2.99
C LEU A 40 4.07 5.89 3.29
N ALA A 41 4.48 6.71 2.33
CA ALA A 41 4.63 8.16 2.54
C ALA A 41 3.31 8.84 2.97
N CYS A 42 2.17 8.24 2.63
CA CYS A 42 0.84 8.73 3.03
C CYS A 42 0.37 8.24 4.41
N ASP A 43 1.18 7.48 5.15
CA ASP A 43 0.85 6.99 6.49
C ASP A 43 1.30 8.02 7.52
N ASP A 44 0.37 8.87 7.95
CA ASP A 44 0.58 10.02 8.84
C ASP A 44 0.48 9.68 10.34
N ARG A 45 0.37 8.40 10.68
CA ARG A 45 0.36 7.95 12.07
C ARG A 45 1.71 8.21 12.73
N ARG A 46 1.69 8.48 14.04
CA ARG A 46 2.89 8.62 14.88
C ARG A 46 3.85 7.43 14.73
N GLU A 47 3.28 6.23 14.65
CA GLU A 47 3.98 4.99 14.38
C GLU A 47 3.41 4.38 13.09
N PRO A 48 4.00 4.70 11.92
CA PRO A 48 3.49 4.21 10.65
C PRO A 48 3.71 2.70 10.54
N ARG A 49 2.83 2.03 9.79
CA ARG A 49 2.97 0.58 9.58
C ARG A 49 4.16 0.32 8.67
N THR A 50 5.00 -0.63 9.10
CA THR A 50 6.14 -1.08 8.31
C THR A 50 5.81 -2.32 7.49
N TYR A 51 6.45 -2.42 6.33
CA TYR A 51 6.34 -3.51 5.39
C TYR A 51 7.73 -4.05 5.08
N ARG A 52 7.86 -5.38 5.06
CA ARG A 52 9.12 -6.05 4.77
C ARG A 52 9.27 -6.20 3.26
N GLY A 53 10.12 -5.36 2.69
CA GLY A 53 10.44 -5.33 1.26
C GLY A 53 9.55 -4.41 0.42
N LYS A 54 10.14 -3.84 -0.64
CA LYS A 54 9.48 -2.89 -1.57
C LYS A 54 8.18 -3.44 -2.16
N GLN A 55 8.18 -4.73 -2.49
CA GLN A 55 7.02 -5.41 -3.07
C GLN A 55 5.79 -5.40 -2.15
N LYS A 56 5.97 -5.69 -0.85
CA LYS A 56 4.87 -5.70 0.12
C LYS A 56 4.34 -4.30 0.40
N ALA A 57 5.23 -3.31 0.45
CA ALA A 57 4.83 -1.91 0.54
C ALA A 57 4.03 -1.46 -0.69
N ALA A 58 4.48 -1.84 -1.89
CA ALA A 58 3.77 -1.56 -3.15
C ALA A 58 2.39 -2.24 -3.25
N GLU A 59 2.26 -3.47 -2.76
CA GLU A 59 0.97 -4.16 -2.65
C GLU A 59 -0.01 -3.38 -1.77
N ALA A 60 0.43 -2.94 -0.58
CA ALA A 60 -0.38 -2.15 0.32
C ALA A 60 -0.77 -0.79 -0.29
N LEU A 61 0.19 -0.11 -0.92
CA LEU A 61 -0.06 1.16 -1.60
C LEU A 61 -1.05 1.02 -2.76
N HIS A 62 -0.98 -0.08 -3.51
CA HIS A 62 -1.92 -0.36 -4.61
C HIS A 62 -3.34 -0.58 -4.11
N ALA A 63 -3.53 -1.27 -2.97
CA ALA A 63 -4.85 -1.42 -2.35
C ALA A 63 -5.44 -0.05 -1.98
N ILE A 64 -4.64 0.84 -1.37
CA ILE A 64 -5.06 2.21 -1.04
C ILE A 64 -5.41 3.00 -2.31
N TYR A 65 -4.58 2.90 -3.35
CA TYR A 65 -4.83 3.56 -4.63
C TYR A 65 -6.16 3.11 -5.27
N LYS A 66 -6.47 1.81 -5.24
CA LYS A 66 -7.75 1.28 -5.73
C LYS A 66 -8.93 1.84 -4.94
N LEU A 67 -8.86 1.83 -3.61
CA LEU A 67 -9.91 2.39 -2.74
C LEU A 67 -10.13 3.89 -3.02
N LYS A 68 -9.05 4.66 -3.22
CA LYS A 68 -9.13 6.08 -3.60
C LYS A 68 -9.73 6.27 -5.00
N SER A 69 -9.39 5.40 -5.96
CA SER A 69 -10.01 5.44 -7.29
C SER A 69 -11.49 5.06 -7.25
N ASP A 70 -11.88 4.14 -6.38
CA ASP A 70 -13.28 3.71 -6.26
C ASP A 70 -14.13 4.77 -5.54
N SER A 71 -13.58 5.42 -4.51
CA SER A 71 -14.27 6.53 -3.82
C SER A 71 -14.59 7.68 -4.77
N THR A 72 -13.68 7.97 -5.69
CA THR A 72 -13.84 9.04 -6.69
C THR A 72 -14.73 8.64 -7.86
N LYS A 73 -14.49 7.48 -8.48
CA LYS A 73 -15.22 7.07 -9.70
C LYS A 73 -16.61 6.55 -9.43
N LYS A 74 -16.78 5.75 -8.38
CA LYS A 74 -18.05 5.10 -8.04
C LYS A 74 -18.83 5.86 -6.96
N ARG A 75 -18.27 6.96 -6.45
CA ARG A 75 -18.85 7.78 -5.38
C ARG A 75 -19.26 6.95 -4.16
N TRP A 76 -18.47 5.94 -3.84
CA TRP A 76 -18.75 5.06 -2.71
C TRP A 76 -18.69 5.84 -1.41
N SER A 77 -19.64 5.57 -0.52
CA SER A 77 -19.61 6.09 0.84
C SER A 77 -18.40 5.53 1.59
N ARG A 78 -18.04 6.17 2.70
CA ARG A 78 -16.93 5.73 3.55
C ARG A 78 -17.18 4.32 4.08
N GLU A 79 -18.41 4.03 4.49
CA GLU A 79 -18.86 2.73 4.98
C GLU A 79 -18.67 1.65 3.91
N LYS A 80 -19.03 1.93 2.66
CA LYS A 80 -18.85 0.98 1.56
C LYS A 80 -17.37 0.68 1.29
N LEU A 81 -16.50 1.70 1.36
CA LEU A 81 -15.06 1.53 1.21
C LEU A 81 -14.48 0.64 2.32
N ILE A 82 -14.94 0.81 3.56
CA ILE A 82 -14.54 -0.03 4.70
C ILE A 82 -14.94 -1.48 4.47
N VAL A 83 -16.18 -1.73 4.05
CA VAL A 83 -16.66 -3.10 3.76
C VAL A 83 -15.83 -3.75 2.64
N MET A 84 -15.57 -3.03 1.56
CA MET A 84 -14.74 -3.55 0.45
C MET A 84 -13.31 -3.88 0.90
N ALA A 85 -12.69 -3.01 1.71
CA ALA A 85 -11.36 -3.25 2.27
C ALA A 85 -11.34 -4.44 3.25
N TRP A 86 -12.48 -4.74 3.87
CA TRP A 86 -12.64 -5.90 4.75
C TRP A 86 -12.81 -7.20 3.95
N ASP A 87 -13.62 -7.18 2.88
CA ASP A 87 -13.84 -8.34 2.01
C ASP A 87 -12.56 -8.81 1.28
N GLU A 88 -11.58 -7.93 1.06
CA GLU A 88 -10.27 -8.31 0.51
C GLU A 88 -9.38 -9.05 1.54
N ARG A 89 -9.75 -9.08 2.83
CA ARG A 89 -9.07 -9.89 3.83
C ARG A 89 -9.67 -11.30 3.82
N PRO A 90 -8.85 -12.35 3.98
CA PRO A 90 -9.37 -13.72 4.09
C PRO A 90 -10.41 -13.79 5.21
N ARG A 91 -11.57 -14.38 4.91
CA ARG A 91 -12.61 -14.56 5.94
C ARG A 91 -12.15 -15.61 6.93
N ALA A 92 -12.49 -15.45 8.20
CA ALA A 92 -12.15 -16.45 9.23
C ALA A 92 -12.67 -17.85 8.89
N SER A 93 -13.78 -17.94 8.15
CA SER A 93 -14.36 -19.19 7.64
C SER A 93 -13.58 -19.84 6.49
N GLU A 94 -12.64 -19.13 5.87
CA GLU A 94 -11.83 -19.62 4.73
C GLU A 94 -10.44 -20.10 5.19
N LEU A 95 -10.12 -19.97 6.47
CA LEU A 95 -8.85 -20.40 7.08
C LEU A 95 -8.94 -21.79 7.73
N ALA A 96 -10.00 -22.57 7.42
CA ALA A 96 -10.23 -23.93 7.92
C ALA A 96 -9.74 -25.00 6.94
#